data_AF-A0A352SD33-F1
#
_entry.id   AF-A0A352SD33-F1
#
_cell.length_a   1.000
_cell.length_b   1.000
_cell.length_c   1.000
_cell.angle_alpha   90.00
_cell.angle_beta   90.00
_cell.angle_gamma   90.00
#
_symmetry.space_group_name_H-M   'P 1'
#
loop_
_entity.id
_entity.type
_entity.pdbx_description
1 polymer ?
#
loop_
_entity_poly.entity_id
_entity_poly.type
_entity_poly.pdbx_seq_one_letter_code
_entity_poly.pdbx_strand_id
1 'polypeptide(L)'
;MKQASMKQAGVKQAIGQFVLLALGVCASSTALAATATDSGRPLALRVQHELSALGKDGVKRDVSFGERVYRNGDSVWIEREVPASVRHAHDEAEHAAGDKGHKHMDVSTAARWIERKPNGELNVRLVSDQMRKTFEVRQGDYGNIGFDGSWAAASHLLDPALLKTMKANGPVRDGVQEYTARRGDERVTVQ
;
A
#
# COMPACT_ATOMS: atom_id res chain seq x y z
N MET A 1 -45.03 -58.78 -14.17
CA MET A 1 -45.71 -58.83 -15.49
C MET A 1 -46.10 -57.42 -15.90
N LYS A 2 -45.70 -57.05 -17.12
CA LYS A 2 -46.15 -55.98 -18.04
C LYS A 2 -46.80 -54.68 -17.49
N GLN A 3 -46.17 -53.57 -17.89
CA GLN A 3 -46.81 -52.27 -18.09
C GLN A 3 -48.05 -52.38 -19.00
N ALA A 4 -49.05 -51.53 -18.75
CA ALA A 4 -49.94 -51.04 -19.80
C ALA A 4 -50.30 -49.57 -19.54
N SER A 5 -49.91 -48.76 -20.51
CA SER A 5 -50.29 -47.37 -20.75
C SER A 5 -51.80 -47.20 -20.89
N MET A 6 -52.36 -46.10 -20.39
CA MET A 6 -53.62 -45.59 -20.90
C MET A 6 -53.51 -44.09 -21.16
N LYS A 7 -53.56 -43.75 -22.45
CA LYS A 7 -53.57 -42.41 -23.01
C LYS A 7 -54.96 -41.77 -22.83
N GLN A 8 -54.91 -40.48 -22.50
CA GLN A 8 -55.77 -39.37 -22.93
C GLN A 8 -57.28 -39.60 -23.16
N ALA A 9 -58.07 -38.83 -22.42
CA ALA A 9 -59.28 -38.20 -22.97
C ALA A 9 -59.38 -36.77 -22.41
N GLY A 10 -59.43 -35.80 -23.32
CA GLY A 10 -59.61 -34.39 -22.98
C GLY A 10 -61.02 -34.11 -22.47
N VAL A 11 -61.12 -33.17 -21.53
CA VAL A 11 -62.39 -32.51 -21.19
C VAL A 11 -62.26 -31.03 -21.52
N LYS A 12 -63.31 -30.57 -22.19
CA LYS A 12 -63.50 -29.26 -22.78
C LYS A 12 -63.74 -28.20 -21.71
N GLN A 13 -63.05 -27.07 -21.87
CA GLN A 13 -63.57 -25.71 -21.86
C GLN A 13 -64.54 -25.30 -20.72
N ALA A 14 -64.06 -24.42 -19.83
CA ALA A 14 -64.89 -23.38 -19.23
C ALA A 14 -64.02 -22.13 -19.03
N ILE A 15 -64.36 -21.09 -19.78
CA ILE A 15 -63.80 -19.74 -19.69
C ILE A 15 -64.29 -19.14 -18.38
N GLY A 16 -63.36 -18.81 -17.49
CA GLY A 16 -63.60 -17.98 -16.32
C GLY A 16 -62.42 -17.05 -16.17
N GLN A 17 -62.54 -15.84 -16.72
CA GLN A 17 -61.58 -14.76 -16.48
C GLN A 17 -61.56 -14.44 -14.99
N PHE A 18 -60.48 -14.82 -14.31
CA PHE A 18 -60.06 -14.19 -13.07
C PHE A 18 -58.70 -13.55 -13.32
N VAL A 19 -58.74 -12.24 -13.55
CA VAL A 19 -57.57 -11.38 -13.55
C VAL A 19 -57.08 -11.33 -12.10
N LEU A 20 -55.94 -11.98 -11.83
CA LEU A 20 -55.15 -11.75 -10.61
C LEU A 20 -53.79 -11.22 -11.04
N LEU A 21 -53.68 -9.90 -10.90
CA LEU A 21 -52.48 -9.09 -11.08
C LEU A 21 -51.48 -9.47 -9.98
N ALA A 22 -50.61 -10.43 -10.23
CA ALA A 22 -49.48 -10.70 -9.35
C ALA A 22 -48.39 -9.65 -9.62
N LEU A 23 -48.32 -8.63 -8.76
CA LEU A 23 -47.17 -7.73 -8.67
C LEU A 23 -45.91 -8.57 -8.41
N GLY A 24 -45.07 -8.70 -9.43
CA GLY A 24 -43.69 -9.13 -9.27
C GLY A 24 -42.94 -8.05 -8.49
N VAL A 25 -42.76 -8.25 -7.19
CA VAL A 25 -41.78 -7.50 -6.41
C VAL A 25 -40.41 -7.95 -6.91
N CYS A 26 -39.82 -7.11 -7.77
CA CYS A 26 -38.40 -7.18 -8.10
C CYS A 26 -37.62 -7.06 -6.79
N ALA A 27 -37.00 -8.13 -6.34
CA ALA A 27 -35.99 -8.08 -5.30
C ALA A 27 -34.85 -7.18 -5.83
N SER A 28 -34.84 -5.92 -5.39
CA SER A 28 -33.75 -5.00 -5.65
C SER A 28 -32.53 -5.51 -4.90
N SER A 29 -31.69 -6.27 -5.60
CA SER A 29 -30.32 -6.53 -5.17
C SER A 29 -29.59 -5.20 -5.13
N THR A 30 -29.65 -4.48 -4.00
CA THR A 30 -28.68 -3.44 -3.70
C THR A 30 -27.34 -4.13 -3.52
N ALA A 31 -26.62 -4.30 -4.62
CA ALA A 31 -25.21 -4.59 -4.59
C ALA A 31 -24.56 -3.46 -3.80
N LEU A 32 -24.17 -3.75 -2.56
CA LEU A 32 -23.25 -2.91 -1.81
C LEU A 32 -21.97 -2.91 -2.64
N ALA A 33 -21.77 -1.84 -3.43
CA ALA A 33 -20.51 -1.60 -4.09
C ALA A 33 -19.48 -1.42 -2.95
N ALA A 34 -18.84 -2.52 -2.57
CA ALA A 34 -17.61 -2.45 -1.82
C ALA A 34 -16.70 -1.54 -2.61
N THR A 35 -16.39 -0.37 -2.07
CA THR A 35 -15.29 0.45 -2.57
C THR A 35 -14.06 -0.41 -2.41
N ALA A 36 -13.69 -1.15 -3.47
CA ALA A 36 -12.44 -1.85 -3.54
C ALA A 36 -11.38 -0.81 -3.20
N THR A 37 -10.63 -1.07 -2.13
CA THR A 37 -9.47 -0.27 -1.79
C THR A 37 -8.64 -0.18 -3.06
N ASP A 38 -8.40 1.05 -3.54
CA ASP A 38 -7.68 1.37 -4.79
C ASP A 38 -6.17 1.00 -4.69
N SER A 39 -5.84 -0.06 -3.95
CA SER A 39 -4.50 -0.61 -3.75
C SER A 39 -3.95 -1.25 -5.04
N GLY A 40 -4.82 -1.58 -6.00
CA GLY A 40 -4.45 -2.21 -7.27
C GLY A 40 -4.10 -1.24 -8.40
N ARG A 41 -4.57 0.02 -8.34
CA ARG A 41 -4.29 1.00 -9.39
C ARG A 41 -2.82 1.44 -9.33
N PRO A 42 -2.11 1.48 -10.47
CA PRO A 42 -0.79 2.08 -10.55
C PRO A 42 -0.79 3.50 -9.99
N LEU A 43 0.17 3.79 -9.14
CA LEU A 43 0.31 5.06 -8.44
C LEU A 43 1.77 5.47 -8.46
N ALA A 44 2.02 6.75 -8.71
CA ALA A 44 3.34 7.36 -8.63
C ALA A 44 3.23 8.64 -7.80
N LEU A 45 3.99 8.72 -6.71
CA LEU A 45 3.96 9.84 -5.77
C LEU A 45 5.36 10.31 -5.43
N ARG A 46 5.45 11.59 -5.09
CA ARG A 46 6.58 12.16 -4.35
C ARG A 46 6.13 12.36 -2.91
N VAL A 47 6.88 11.80 -1.97
CA VAL A 47 6.60 11.85 -0.54
C VAL A 47 7.69 12.66 0.14
N GLN A 48 7.29 13.66 0.93
CA GLN A 48 8.21 14.43 1.75
C GLN A 48 8.09 13.96 3.19
N HIS A 49 9.23 13.66 3.81
CA HIS A 49 9.32 13.29 5.21
C HIS A 49 9.96 14.41 6.01
N GLU A 50 9.37 14.69 7.16
CA GLU A 50 9.90 15.60 8.17
C GLU A 50 9.83 14.90 9.52
N LEU A 51 10.98 14.70 10.14
CA LEU A 51 11.11 14.04 11.43
C LEU A 51 11.81 15.00 12.39
N SER A 52 11.31 15.06 13.61
CA SER A 52 11.88 15.87 14.67
C SER A 52 11.95 15.05 15.95
N ALA A 53 13.14 14.99 16.56
CA ALA A 53 13.37 14.28 17.80
C ALA A 53 14.14 15.16 18.80
N LEU A 54 13.67 15.20 20.05
CA LEU A 54 14.39 15.82 21.16
C LEU A 54 15.01 14.72 22.02
N GLY A 55 16.35 14.65 22.04
CA GLY A 55 17.07 13.69 22.85
C GLY A 55 17.07 14.07 24.34
N LYS A 56 17.35 13.09 25.20
CA LYS A 56 17.54 13.31 26.65
C LYS A 56 18.76 14.19 26.96
N ASP A 57 19.66 14.31 25.99
CA ASP A 57 20.80 15.23 25.96
C ASP A 57 20.38 16.70 25.72
N GLY A 58 19.09 16.96 25.52
CA GLY A 58 18.56 18.28 25.16
C GLY A 58 18.79 18.66 23.70
N VAL A 59 19.32 17.76 22.88
CA VAL A 59 19.64 18.02 21.48
C VAL A 59 18.42 17.73 20.62
N LYS A 60 17.95 18.75 19.90
CA LYS A 60 16.94 18.61 18.85
C LYS A 60 17.61 18.17 17.54
N ARG A 61 17.09 17.11 16.93
CA ARG A 61 17.51 16.62 15.61
C ARG A 61 16.31 16.71 14.68
N ASP A 62 16.47 17.51 13.63
CA ASP A 62 15.48 17.64 12.56
C ASP A 62 16.04 16.97 11.29
N VAL A 63 15.22 16.14 10.67
CA VAL A 63 15.59 15.38 9.46
C VAL A 63 14.50 15.59 8.42
N SER A 64 14.89 15.95 7.20
CA SER A 64 13.99 16.10 6.07
C SER A 64 14.55 15.37 4.85
N PHE A 65 13.71 14.63 4.14
CA PHE A 65 14.08 13.98 2.88
C PHE A 65 12.86 13.70 2.01
N GLY A 66 13.10 13.54 0.71
CA GLY A 66 12.08 13.12 -0.25
C GLY A 66 12.24 11.66 -0.66
N GLU A 67 11.13 11.00 -0.98
CA GLU A 67 11.10 9.69 -1.61
C GLU A 67 10.17 9.71 -2.83
N ARG A 68 10.53 8.95 -3.87
CA ARG A 68 9.61 8.60 -4.96
C ARG A 68 9.05 7.23 -4.69
N VAL A 69 7.72 7.12 -4.72
CA VAL A 69 6.99 5.88 -4.45
C VAL A 69 6.20 5.50 -5.69
N TYR A 70 6.43 4.28 -6.18
CA TYR A 70 5.66 3.69 -7.26
C TYR A 70 5.00 2.41 -6.77
N ARG A 71 3.68 2.36 -6.81
CA ARG A 71 2.92 1.14 -6.50
C ARG A 71 2.26 0.63 -7.76
N ASN A 72 2.32 -0.67 -7.98
CA ASN A 72 1.56 -1.34 -9.04
C ASN A 72 1.12 -2.72 -8.53
N GLY A 73 -0.18 -2.88 -8.26
CA GLY A 73 -0.73 -4.10 -7.68
C GLY A 73 -0.06 -4.45 -6.35
N ASP A 74 0.43 -5.68 -6.24
CA ASP A 74 1.13 -6.21 -5.07
C ASP A 74 2.62 -5.87 -5.03
N SER A 75 3.05 -4.78 -5.68
CA SER A 75 4.42 -4.31 -5.66
C SER A 75 4.54 -2.82 -5.37
N VAL A 76 5.54 -2.46 -4.57
CA VAL A 76 5.91 -1.08 -4.23
C VAL A 76 7.43 -0.89 -4.42
N TRP A 77 7.79 0.14 -5.16
CA TRP A 77 9.14 0.69 -5.27
C TRP A 77 9.22 1.99 -4.48
N ILE A 78 10.24 2.12 -3.64
CA ILE A 78 10.50 3.32 -2.86
C ILE A 78 11.97 3.69 -3.04
N GLU A 79 12.25 4.89 -3.53
CA GLU A 79 13.62 5.37 -3.72
C GLU A 79 13.83 6.74 -3.07
N ARG A 80 15.01 6.90 -2.46
CA ARG A 80 15.44 8.18 -1.91
C ARG A 80 15.65 9.18 -3.04
N GLU A 81 15.06 10.37 -2.91
CA GLU A 81 15.46 11.51 -3.73
C GLU A 81 16.79 12.06 -3.20
N VAL A 82 17.88 11.69 -3.88
CA VAL A 82 19.23 12.19 -3.57
C VAL A 82 19.58 13.31 -4.55
N PRO A 83 19.88 14.54 -4.07
CA PRO A 83 20.35 15.61 -4.94
C PRO A 83 21.57 15.22 -5.76
N ALA A 84 21.61 15.59 -7.04
CA ALA A 84 22.70 15.24 -7.94
C ALA A 84 24.08 15.68 -7.42
N SER A 85 24.15 16.85 -6.76
CA SER A 85 25.38 17.36 -6.15
C SER A 85 25.97 16.44 -5.07
N VAL A 86 25.12 15.70 -4.35
CA VAL A 86 25.55 14.76 -3.30
C VAL A 86 25.83 13.38 -3.89
N ARG A 87 25.13 13.00 -4.96
CA ARG A 87 25.32 11.72 -5.65
C ARG A 87 26.74 11.58 -6.20
N HIS A 88 27.25 12.60 -6.89
CA HIS A 88 28.61 12.61 -7.43
C HIS A 88 29.69 12.61 -6.34
N ALA A 89 29.47 13.34 -5.24
CA ALA A 89 30.42 13.36 -4.12
C ALA A 89 30.49 12.01 -3.40
N HIS A 90 29.38 11.26 -3.32
CA HIS A 90 29.36 9.91 -2.76
C HIS A 90 30.10 8.92 -3.68
N ASP A 91 29.86 9.00 -4.99
CA ASP A 91 30.53 8.15 -5.99
C ASP A 91 32.06 8.39 -5.98
N GLU A 92 32.50 9.66 -5.98
CA GLU A 92 33.93 10.03 -5.94
C GLU A 92 34.62 9.61 -4.64
N ALA A 93 33.95 9.73 -3.48
CA ALA A 93 34.48 9.29 -2.20
C ALA A 93 34.61 7.75 -2.11
N GLU A 94 33.63 7.00 -2.61
CA GLU A 94 33.73 5.53 -2.73
C GLU A 94 34.83 5.11 -3.71
N HIS A 95 35.04 5.87 -4.79
CA HIS A 95 36.12 5.62 -5.75
C HIS A 95 37.51 5.94 -5.19
N ALA A 96 37.65 6.99 -4.36
CA ALA A 96 38.92 7.37 -3.73
C ALA A 96 39.32 6.47 -2.56
N ALA A 97 38.36 5.91 -1.83
CA ALA A 97 38.61 4.95 -0.74
C ALA A 97 38.88 3.51 -1.24
N GLY A 98 38.79 3.27 -2.55
CA GLY A 98 38.89 1.97 -3.20
C GLY A 98 40.30 1.45 -3.41
N ASP A 99 41.17 1.49 -2.40
CA ASP A 99 42.39 0.68 -2.42
C ASP A 99 42.05 -0.72 -1.87
N LYS A 100 41.77 -1.65 -2.79
CA LYS A 100 41.55 -3.10 -2.56
C LYS A 100 40.31 -3.50 -1.73
N GLY A 101 39.16 -3.60 -2.40
CA GLY A 101 38.54 -4.93 -2.53
C GLY A 101 37.11 -5.18 -2.05
N HIS A 102 36.39 -4.27 -1.40
CA HIS A 102 34.97 -4.49 -1.06
C HIS A 102 34.13 -3.24 -1.31
N LYS A 103 33.34 -3.26 -2.40
CA LYS A 103 32.28 -2.28 -2.61
C LYS A 103 31.11 -2.64 -1.70
N HIS A 104 30.83 -1.80 -0.70
CA HIS A 104 29.62 -1.92 0.10
C HIS A 104 28.48 -1.20 -0.64
N MET A 105 27.28 -1.75 -0.56
CA MET A 105 26.09 -1.04 -1.05
C MET A 105 25.69 -0.01 0.01
N ASP A 106 25.47 1.24 -0.38
CA ASP A 106 24.80 2.21 0.48
C ASP A 106 23.33 1.83 0.67
N VAL A 107 23.05 1.20 1.80
CA VAL A 107 21.72 0.74 2.19
C VAL A 107 20.77 1.92 2.47
N SER A 108 21.31 3.09 2.84
CA SER A 108 20.51 4.24 3.26
C SER A 108 19.82 4.97 2.11
N THR A 109 20.41 4.91 0.92
CA THR A 109 19.87 5.53 -0.31
C THR A 109 19.41 4.50 -1.35
N ALA A 110 19.74 3.22 -1.17
CA ALA A 110 19.29 2.15 -2.05
C ALA A 110 17.76 2.09 -2.14
N ALA A 111 17.26 1.90 -3.35
CA ALA A 111 15.83 1.75 -3.56
C ALA A 111 15.34 0.44 -2.95
N ARG A 112 14.17 0.48 -2.34
CA ARG A 112 13.48 -0.67 -1.75
C ARG A 112 12.42 -1.14 -2.74
N TRP A 113 12.47 -2.42 -3.07
CA TRP A 113 11.43 -3.11 -3.85
C TRP A 113 10.74 -4.13 -2.95
N ILE A 114 9.47 -3.87 -2.64
CA ILE A 114 8.63 -4.66 -1.75
C ILE A 114 7.54 -5.32 -2.59
N GLU A 115 7.43 -6.63 -2.52
CA GLU A 115 6.37 -7.40 -3.18
C GLU A 115 5.62 -8.23 -2.16
N ARG A 116 4.29 -8.24 -2.25
CA ARG A 116 3.44 -9.13 -1.48
C ARG A 116 3.08 -10.35 -2.30
N LYS A 117 3.49 -11.53 -1.82
CA LYS A 117 3.14 -12.81 -2.43
C LYS A 117 1.66 -13.14 -2.20
N PRO A 118 1.05 -14.05 -2.98
CA PRO A 118 -0.35 -14.45 -2.79
C PRO A 118 -0.67 -15.02 -1.40
N ASN A 119 0.31 -15.63 -0.72
CA ASN A 119 0.18 -16.12 0.65
C ASN A 119 0.27 -15.00 1.72
N GLY A 120 0.49 -13.76 1.30
CA GLY A 120 0.63 -12.59 2.17
C GLY A 120 2.05 -12.33 2.67
N GLU A 121 3.02 -13.19 2.39
CA GLU A 121 4.43 -12.96 2.74
C GLU A 121 5.03 -11.83 1.90
N LEU A 122 6.03 -11.15 2.47
CA LEU A 122 6.75 -10.10 1.77
C LEU A 122 8.08 -10.61 1.22
N ASN A 123 8.32 -10.31 -0.06
CA ASN A 123 9.65 -10.34 -0.66
C ASN A 123 10.17 -8.89 -0.68
N VAL A 124 11.22 -8.62 0.08
CA VAL A 124 11.80 -7.28 0.21
C VAL A 124 13.21 -7.32 -0.34
N ARG A 125 13.53 -6.39 -1.24
CA ARG A 125 14.84 -6.28 -1.86
C ARG A 125 15.35 -4.85 -1.81
N LEU A 126 16.65 -4.71 -1.65
CA LEU A 126 17.38 -3.49 -1.98
C LEU A 126 17.87 -3.57 -3.42
N VAL A 127 17.81 -2.45 -4.14
CA VAL A 127 18.29 -2.37 -5.51
C VAL A 127 19.50 -1.43 -5.57
N SER A 128 20.62 -1.97 -6.03
CA SER A 128 21.82 -1.21 -6.31
C SER A 128 21.90 -0.90 -7.79
N ASP A 129 21.81 0.38 -8.13
CA ASP A 129 22.02 0.87 -9.50
C ASP A 129 23.48 0.66 -9.92
N GLN A 130 24.43 1.01 -9.05
CA GLN A 130 25.88 0.83 -9.26
C GLN A 130 26.28 -0.62 -9.54
N MET A 131 25.73 -1.58 -8.78
CA MET A 131 26.05 -3.00 -8.96
C MET A 131 25.14 -3.69 -9.98
N ARG A 132 24.07 -3.01 -10.44
CA ARG A 132 22.99 -3.55 -11.27
C ARG A 132 22.44 -4.87 -10.72
N LYS A 133 22.23 -4.92 -9.40
CA LYS A 133 21.81 -6.12 -8.66
C LYS A 133 20.74 -5.79 -7.63
N THR A 134 19.99 -6.82 -7.27
CA THR A 134 19.07 -6.78 -6.13
C THR A 134 19.57 -7.68 -5.02
N PHE A 135 19.32 -7.28 -3.78
CA PHE A 135 19.72 -8.01 -2.57
C PHE A 135 18.48 -8.24 -1.73
N GLU A 136 18.16 -9.51 -1.49
CA GLU A 136 17.05 -9.88 -0.61
C GLU A 136 17.35 -9.47 0.83
N VAL A 137 16.34 -8.90 1.49
CA VAL A 137 16.41 -8.49 2.89
C VAL A 137 15.52 -9.43 3.68
N ARG A 138 16.08 -10.05 4.72
CA ARG A 138 15.33 -10.93 5.61
C ARG A 138 14.49 -10.10 6.57
N GLN A 139 13.39 -10.67 7.05
CA GLN A 139 12.47 -9.97 7.95
C GLN A 139 13.16 -9.39 9.21
N GLY A 140 14.14 -10.10 9.76
CA GLY A 140 14.93 -9.63 10.92
C GLY A 140 15.76 -8.37 10.63
N ASP A 141 16.02 -8.06 9.36
CA ASP A 141 16.85 -6.93 8.93
C ASP A 141 16.03 -5.75 8.40
N TYR A 142 14.68 -5.83 8.40
CA TYR A 142 13.84 -4.74 7.87
C TYR A 142 14.09 -3.41 8.57
N GLY A 143 14.32 -3.43 9.89
CA GLY A 143 14.65 -2.23 10.66
C GLY A 143 15.92 -1.53 10.18
N ASN A 144 16.91 -2.29 9.66
CA ASN A 144 18.17 -1.75 9.17
C ASN A 144 18.02 -0.95 7.86
N ILE A 145 16.89 -1.15 7.16
CA ILE A 145 16.57 -0.46 5.91
C ILE A 145 15.41 0.54 6.07
N GLY A 146 15.05 0.85 7.32
CA GLY A 146 13.94 1.76 7.63
C GLY A 146 12.57 1.24 7.18
N PHE A 147 12.37 -0.09 7.14
CA PHE A 147 11.09 -0.73 6.86
C PHE A 147 10.58 -1.44 8.11
N ASP A 148 9.30 -1.30 8.44
CA ASP A 148 8.69 -1.86 9.65
C ASP A 148 8.00 -3.22 9.42
N GLY A 149 8.01 -3.71 8.17
CA GLY A 149 7.31 -4.95 7.79
C GLY A 149 5.84 -4.75 7.43
N SER A 150 5.30 -3.52 7.49
CA SER A 150 3.89 -3.25 7.20
C SER A 150 3.66 -3.09 5.71
N TRP A 151 3.03 -4.10 5.09
CA TRP A 151 2.51 -3.97 3.72
C TRP A 151 1.49 -2.84 3.60
N ALA A 152 0.62 -2.69 4.59
CA ALA A 152 -0.42 -1.66 4.59
C ALA A 152 0.22 -0.27 4.51
N ALA A 153 1.23 0.00 5.34
CA ALA A 153 1.95 1.27 5.29
C ALA A 153 2.75 1.43 3.99
N ALA A 154 3.46 0.40 3.51
CA ALA A 154 4.19 0.48 2.25
C ALA A 154 3.28 0.78 1.04
N SER A 155 2.12 0.12 0.96
CA SER A 155 1.17 0.24 -0.16
C SER A 155 0.30 1.50 -0.10
N HIS A 156 0.12 2.09 1.08
CA HIS A 156 -0.76 3.24 1.30
C HIS A 156 -0.07 4.48 1.88
N LEU A 157 1.27 4.46 2.02
CA LEU A 157 2.12 5.42 2.76
C LEU A 157 1.88 5.45 4.28
N LEU A 158 0.63 5.23 4.69
CA LEU A 158 0.17 5.09 6.06
C LEU A 158 -0.81 3.93 6.10
N ASP A 159 -0.79 3.13 7.16
CA ASP A 159 -1.82 2.10 7.36
C ASP A 159 -3.22 2.77 7.40
N PRO A 160 -4.14 2.44 6.48
CA PRO A 160 -5.49 3.01 6.48
C PRO A 160 -6.27 2.72 7.77
N ALA A 161 -5.98 1.63 8.47
CA ALA A 161 -6.56 1.34 9.77
C ALA A 161 -6.04 2.31 10.85
N LEU A 162 -4.75 2.68 10.78
CA LEU A 162 -4.17 3.68 11.67
C LEU A 162 -4.82 5.05 11.45
N LEU A 163 -4.98 5.47 10.18
CA LEU A 163 -5.60 6.76 9.85
C LEU A 163 -6.98 6.95 10.49
N LYS A 164 -7.80 5.90 10.52
CA LYS A 164 -9.15 5.91 11.15
C LYS A 164 -9.13 6.17 12.65
N THR A 165 -8.00 5.93 13.30
CA THR A 165 -7.82 6.18 14.74
C THR A 165 -7.18 7.54 15.03
N MET A 166 -6.67 8.23 14.00
CA MET A 166 -6.10 9.57 14.14
C MET A 166 -7.19 10.63 14.29
N LYS A 167 -6.88 11.70 15.01
CA LYS A 167 -7.80 12.83 15.19
C LYS A 167 -7.59 13.83 14.06
N ALA A 168 -8.67 14.19 13.35
CA ALA A 168 -8.65 15.31 12.42
C ALA A 168 -8.28 16.62 13.16
N ASN A 169 -7.30 17.35 12.65
CA ASN A 169 -6.84 18.61 13.21
C ASN A 169 -7.31 19.79 12.36
N GLY A 170 -8.28 20.54 12.87
CA GLY A 170 -8.85 21.69 12.17
C GLY A 170 -9.67 21.33 10.92
N PRO A 171 -10.18 22.35 10.21
CA PRO A 171 -10.95 22.14 8.97
C PRO A 171 -10.06 21.75 7.80
N VAL A 172 -10.65 21.10 6.79
CA VAL A 172 -10.04 20.86 5.48
C VAL A 172 -9.64 22.20 4.83
N ARG A 173 -8.42 22.29 4.32
CA ARG A 173 -7.92 23.47 3.58
C ARG A 173 -7.35 23.00 2.24
N ASP A 174 -7.75 23.63 1.14
CA ASP A 174 -7.26 23.30 -0.21
C ASP A 174 -7.39 21.81 -0.57
N GLY A 175 -8.43 21.14 -0.05
CA GLY A 175 -8.66 19.71 -0.23
C GLY A 175 -7.82 18.79 0.68
N VAL A 176 -6.96 19.35 1.53
CA VAL A 176 -6.07 18.65 2.46
C VAL A 176 -6.68 18.64 3.88
N GLN A 177 -6.75 17.46 4.48
CA GLN A 177 -7.15 17.27 5.87
C GLN A 177 -5.95 16.83 6.69
N GLU A 178 -5.59 17.61 7.71
CA GLU A 178 -4.55 17.22 8.65
C GLU A 178 -5.12 16.25 9.70
N TYR A 179 -4.34 15.23 10.05
CA TYR A 179 -4.62 14.26 11.10
C TYR A 179 -3.44 14.17 12.07
N THR A 180 -3.72 14.01 13.36
CA THR A 180 -2.68 13.81 14.37
C THR A 180 -2.99 12.63 15.29
N ALA A 181 -1.95 11.93 15.71
CA ALA A 181 -2.02 10.90 16.74
C ALA A 181 -0.80 10.95 17.66
N ARG A 182 -0.95 10.42 18.88
CA ARG A 182 0.16 10.17 19.79
C ARG A 182 0.44 8.67 19.85
N ARG A 183 1.72 8.29 19.76
CA ARG A 183 2.20 6.92 19.90
C ARG A 183 3.26 6.89 21.00
N GLY A 184 2.82 6.66 22.24
CA GLY A 184 3.67 6.91 23.41
C GLY A 184 4.06 8.39 23.48
N ASP A 185 5.37 8.66 23.48
CA ASP A 185 5.92 10.03 23.49
C ASP A 185 6.01 10.66 22.08
N GLU A 186 5.77 9.88 21.02
CA GLU A 186 5.82 10.35 19.64
C GLU A 186 4.51 11.03 19.24
N ARG A 187 4.59 12.13 18.48
CA ARG A 187 3.44 12.72 17.79
C ARG A 187 3.62 12.53 16.29
N VAL A 188 2.61 11.93 15.67
CA VAL A 188 2.56 11.76 14.22
C VAL A 188 1.53 12.73 13.65
N THR A 189 1.88 13.39 12.56
CA THR A 189 1.00 14.28 11.79
C THR A 189 1.03 13.84 10.34
N VAL A 190 -0.14 13.78 9.71
CA VAL A 190 -0.32 13.38 8.30
C VAL A 190 -1.27 14.38 7.66
N GLN A 191 -0.98 14.79 6.43
CA GLN A 191 -1.76 15.75 5.64
C GLN A 191 -1.75 15.33 4.18
#